data_AF-A0A498CD09-F1
#
_entry.id   AF-A0A498CD09-F1
#
_cell.length_a   1.000
_cell.length_b   1.000
_cell.length_c   1.000
_cell.angle_alpha   90.00
_cell.angle_beta   90.00
_cell.angle_gamma   90.00
#
_symmetry.space_group_name_H-M   'P 1'
#
loop_
_entity.id
_entity.type
_entity.pdbx_description
1 polymer ?
#
loop_
_entity_poly.entity_id
_entity_poly.type
_entity_poly.pdbx_seq_one_letter_code
_entity_poly.pdbx_strand_id
1 'polypeptide(L)'
;MDTPRAPATLAETAHGERCDVPAEVFVAEDIRMYCAMPGDVQAFLARESACQHFAGEEAYDEDRARELAYAIHESCDDRARRFNQLLQRHADNCLVHTELMLLGTRNELMLDADSRALPNPCPRGM
;
A
#
# COMPACT_ATOMS: atom_id res chain seq x y z
N MET A 1 -2.17 26.27 -7.58
CA MET A 1 -2.20 25.35 -8.72
C MET A 1 -2.67 24.03 -8.17
N ASP A 2 -3.98 23.77 -8.30
CA ASP A 2 -4.62 22.53 -7.89
C ASP A 2 -4.35 21.52 -9.01
N THR A 3 -3.48 20.53 -8.77
CA THR A 3 -3.20 19.48 -9.74
C THR A 3 -4.45 18.60 -9.86
N PRO A 4 -5.02 18.38 -11.06
CA PRO A 4 -6.23 17.60 -11.18
C PRO A 4 -5.95 16.15 -10.76
N ARG A 5 -6.62 15.71 -9.68
CA ARG A 5 -6.65 14.31 -9.26
C ARG A 5 -7.26 13.49 -10.39
N ALA A 6 -6.52 12.49 -10.88
CA ALA A 6 -7.03 11.55 -11.88
C ALA A 6 -8.28 10.82 -11.34
N PRO A 7 -9.25 10.47 -12.21
CA PRO A 7 -10.50 9.85 -11.78
C PRO A 7 -10.25 8.44 -11.20
N ALA A 8 -10.90 8.14 -10.08
CA ALA A 8 -10.92 6.81 -9.47
C ALA A 8 -11.57 5.79 -10.41
N THR A 9 -11.07 4.55 -10.39
CA THR A 9 -11.66 3.42 -11.11
C THR A 9 -12.57 2.61 -10.17
N LEU A 10 -13.67 2.10 -10.70
CA LEU A 10 -14.64 1.32 -9.92
C LEU A 10 -14.32 -0.17 -10.00
N ALA A 11 -14.16 -0.82 -8.84
CA ALA A 11 -14.06 -2.27 -8.73
C ALA A 11 -15.33 -2.84 -8.05
N GLU A 12 -15.84 -3.96 -8.56
CA GLU A 12 -17.01 -4.65 -8.01
C GLU A 12 -16.55 -5.70 -6.99
N THR A 13 -16.95 -5.54 -5.73
CA THR A 13 -16.57 -6.45 -4.62
C THR A 13 -17.62 -7.53 -4.38
N ALA A 14 -17.24 -8.62 -3.70
CA ALA A 14 -18.09 -9.77 -3.41
C ALA A 14 -19.35 -9.45 -2.55
N HIS A 15 -19.53 -8.20 -2.09
CA HIS A 15 -20.67 -7.77 -1.28
C HIS A 15 -21.54 -6.68 -1.94
N GLY A 16 -21.31 -6.36 -3.22
CA GLY A 16 -22.17 -5.41 -3.95
C GLY A 16 -21.99 -3.95 -3.55
N GLU A 17 -21.06 -3.63 -2.64
CA GLU A 17 -20.58 -2.28 -2.41
C GLU A 17 -19.52 -1.94 -3.46
N ARG A 18 -19.71 -0.81 -4.14
CA ARG A 18 -18.72 -0.26 -5.06
C ARG A 18 -17.55 0.25 -4.23
N CYS A 19 -16.37 -0.24 -4.55
CA CYS A 19 -15.13 0.23 -3.97
C CYS A 19 -14.54 1.30 -4.90
N ASP A 20 -14.40 2.52 -4.39
CA ASP A 20 -13.76 3.62 -5.10
C ASP A 20 -12.24 3.50 -4.97
N VAL A 21 -11.59 3.03 -6.04
CA VAL A 21 -10.15 2.75 -6.02
C VAL A 21 -9.36 3.91 -6.62
N PRO A 22 -8.35 4.45 -5.91
CA PRO A 22 -7.46 5.47 -6.45
C PRO A 22 -6.72 4.99 -7.70
N ALA A 23 -6.43 5.90 -8.64
CA ALA A 23 -5.77 5.56 -9.90
C ALA A 23 -4.37 4.94 -9.71
N GLU A 24 -3.74 5.21 -8.56
CA GLU A 24 -2.44 4.68 -8.17
C GLU A 24 -2.49 3.17 -7.86
N VAL A 25 -3.66 2.62 -7.55
CA VAL A 25 -3.86 1.19 -7.23
C VAL A 25 -4.47 0.49 -8.44
N PHE A 26 -3.62 0.05 -9.38
CA PHE A 26 -4.06 -0.51 -10.66
C PHE A 26 -3.73 -2.00 -10.85
N VAL A 27 -2.95 -2.61 -9.96
CA VAL A 27 -2.66 -4.05 -10.00
C VAL A 27 -3.86 -4.81 -9.43
N ALA A 28 -4.37 -5.81 -10.16
CA ALA A 28 -5.60 -6.52 -9.79
C ALA A 28 -5.58 -7.16 -8.39
N GLU A 29 -4.40 -7.60 -7.93
CA GLU A 29 -4.22 -8.11 -6.56
C GLU A 29 -4.37 -7.00 -5.52
N ASP A 30 -3.74 -5.85 -5.76
CA ASP A 30 -3.78 -4.69 -4.86
C ASP A 30 -5.17 -4.06 -4.80
N ILE A 31 -5.92 -4.08 -5.90
CA ILE A 31 -7.32 -3.65 -5.95
C ILE A 31 -8.17 -4.51 -5.01
N ARG A 32 -8.02 -5.84 -5.07
CA ARG A 32 -8.77 -6.76 -4.19
C ARG A 32 -8.41 -6.52 -2.73
N MET A 33 -7.13 -6.38 -2.43
CA MET A 33 -6.67 -6.05 -1.08
C MET A 33 -7.26 -4.71 -0.63
N TYR A 34 -7.07 -3.63 -1.39
CA TYR A 34 -7.55 -2.28 -1.08
C TYR A 34 -9.02 -2.28 -0.65
N CYS A 35 -9.88 -2.93 -1.43
CA CYS A 35 -11.31 -2.96 -1.17
C CYS A 35 -11.73 -3.79 0.06
N ALA A 36 -10.87 -4.69 0.53
CA ALA A 36 -11.11 -5.51 1.72
C ALA A 36 -10.43 -4.92 2.99
N MET A 37 -9.59 -3.89 2.84
CA MET A 37 -8.76 -3.37 3.92
C MET A 37 -9.40 -2.16 4.65
N PRO A 38 -9.06 -1.92 5.93
CA PRO A 38 -9.46 -0.72 6.65
C PRO A 38 -8.82 0.54 6.04
N GLY A 39 -9.42 1.71 6.30
CA GLY A 39 -9.05 2.96 5.63
C GLY A 39 -7.59 3.42 5.81
N ASP A 40 -6.93 3.07 6.92
CA ASP A 40 -5.52 3.39 7.13
C ASP A 40 -4.58 2.48 6.33
N VAL A 41 -4.96 1.21 6.13
CA VAL A 41 -4.26 0.29 5.23
C VAL A 41 -4.53 0.64 3.77
N GLN A 42 -5.75 1.08 3.42
CA GLN A 42 -6.06 1.65 2.10
C GLN A 42 -5.17 2.86 1.77
N ALA A 43 -5.04 3.80 2.72
CA ALA A 43 -4.19 4.98 2.53
C ALA A 43 -2.72 4.59 2.36
N PHE A 44 -2.25 3.57 3.08
CA PHE A 44 -0.90 3.04 2.92
C PHE A 44 -0.71 2.33 1.57
N LEU A 45 -1.65 1.49 1.15
CA LEU A 45 -1.64 0.81 -0.15
C LEU A 45 -1.54 1.81 -1.30
N ALA A 46 -2.39 2.84 -1.32
CA ALA A 46 -2.35 3.85 -2.38
C ALA A 46 -0.99 4.57 -2.44
N ARG A 47 -0.42 4.92 -1.27
CA ARG A 47 0.92 5.51 -1.18
C ARG A 47 2.01 4.55 -1.66
N GLU A 48 1.94 3.31 -1.22
CA GLU A 48 2.93 2.28 -1.52
C GLU A 48 2.91 1.92 -3.01
N SER A 49 1.72 1.78 -3.62
CA SER A 49 1.58 1.60 -5.07
C SER A 49 2.14 2.79 -5.86
N ALA A 50 1.91 4.02 -5.41
CA ALA A 50 2.52 5.22 -6.01
C ALA A 50 4.05 5.19 -5.91
N CYS A 51 4.60 4.80 -4.75
CA CYS A 51 6.05 4.65 -4.59
C CYS A 51 6.63 3.61 -5.55
N GLN A 52 6.03 2.42 -5.63
CA GLN A 52 6.49 1.36 -6.53
C GLN A 52 6.41 1.79 -8.00
N HIS A 53 5.37 2.53 -8.36
CA HIS A 53 5.25 3.11 -9.69
C HIS A 53 6.42 4.04 -10.00
N PHE A 54 6.63 5.10 -9.20
CA PHE A 54 7.67 6.09 -9.48
C PHE A 54 9.09 5.53 -9.33
N ALA A 55 9.33 4.64 -8.37
CA ALA A 55 10.65 4.04 -8.15
C ALA A 55 11.05 3.06 -9.27
N GLY A 56 10.09 2.52 -10.01
CA GLY A 56 10.33 1.66 -11.17
C GLY A 56 10.42 2.40 -12.50
N GLU A 57 10.27 3.73 -12.50
CA GLU A 57 10.37 4.54 -13.71
C GLU A 57 11.79 5.03 -13.99
N GLU A 58 12.17 4.99 -15.27
CA GLU A 58 13.44 5.52 -15.74
C GLU A 58 13.29 6.95 -16.25
N ALA A 59 14.19 7.84 -15.84
CA ALA A 59 14.22 9.20 -16.35
C ALA A 59 14.81 9.23 -17.77
N TYR A 60 14.08 9.79 -18.72
CA TYR A 60 14.55 9.97 -20.11
C TYR A 60 15.21 11.34 -20.34
N ASP A 61 15.01 12.29 -19.43
CA ASP A 61 15.66 13.60 -19.41
C ASP A 61 15.77 14.16 -17.98
N GLU A 62 16.42 15.32 -17.85
CA GLU A 62 16.67 15.96 -16.55
C GLU A 62 15.40 16.50 -15.89
N ASP A 63 14.40 16.89 -16.66
CA ASP A 63 13.14 17.42 -16.14
C ASP A 63 12.37 16.27 -15.46
N ARG A 64 12.24 15.14 -16.15
CA ARG A 64 11.65 13.92 -15.62
C ARG A 64 12.42 13.40 -14.41
N ALA A 65 13.75 13.47 -14.43
CA ALA A 65 14.56 13.05 -13.28
C ALA A 65 14.20 13.84 -12.01
N ARG A 66 13.96 15.15 -12.11
CA ARG A 66 13.56 15.98 -10.96
C ARG A 66 12.14 15.68 -10.49
N GLU A 67 11.21 15.44 -11.41
CA GLU A 67 9.84 15.03 -11.08
C GLU A 67 9.82 13.70 -10.32
N LEU A 68 10.54 12.69 -10.84
CA LEU A 68 10.63 11.37 -10.20
C LEU A 68 11.29 11.47 -8.83
N ALA A 69 12.38 12.23 -8.69
CA ALA A 69 13.03 12.42 -7.39
C ALA A 69 12.07 13.02 -6.33
N TYR A 70 11.27 14.02 -6.72
CA TYR A 70 10.26 14.61 -5.85
C TYR A 70 9.15 13.59 -5.52
N ALA A 71 8.60 12.91 -6.52
CA ALA A 71 7.52 11.94 -6.33
C ALA A 71 7.96 10.74 -5.49
N ILE A 72 9.18 10.24 -5.69
CA ILE A 72 9.80 9.19 -4.88
C ILE A 72 9.97 9.67 -3.44
N HIS A 73 10.53 10.85 -3.19
CA HIS A 73 10.61 11.38 -1.82
C HIS A 73 9.22 11.47 -1.18
N GLU A 74 8.26 12.09 -1.89
CA GLU A 74 6.91 12.28 -1.38
C GLU A 74 6.19 10.98 -1.10
N SER A 75 6.38 9.91 -1.90
CA SER A 75 5.64 8.64 -1.78
C SER A 75 6.40 7.54 -1.04
N CYS A 76 7.73 7.54 -1.12
CA CYS A 76 8.58 6.47 -0.62
C CYS A 76 9.22 6.74 0.74
N ASP A 77 9.16 7.97 1.23
CA ASP A 77 9.69 8.24 2.56
C ASP A 77 8.85 7.54 3.63
N ASP A 78 9.55 7.03 4.65
CA ASP A 78 9.00 6.40 5.86
C ASP A 78 8.15 5.14 5.66
N ARG A 79 8.20 4.51 4.48
CA ARG A 79 7.38 3.34 4.14
C ARG A 79 7.48 2.24 5.17
N ALA A 80 8.71 1.84 5.51
CA ALA A 80 8.95 0.78 6.49
C ALA A 80 8.36 1.16 7.86
N ARG A 81 8.55 2.40 8.32
CA ARG A 81 7.97 2.85 9.60
C ARG A 81 6.45 2.78 9.59
N ARG A 82 5.80 3.27 8.53
CA ARG A 82 4.33 3.26 8.38
C ARG A 82 3.78 1.83 8.31
N PHE A 83 4.47 0.96 7.59
CA PHE A 83 4.15 -0.46 7.50
C PHE A 83 4.16 -1.15 8.87
N ASN A 84 5.24 -0.97 9.65
CA ASN A 84 5.35 -1.54 10.99
C ASN A 84 4.27 -0.98 11.94
N GLN A 85 3.96 0.31 11.85
CA GLN A 85 2.85 0.91 12.61
C GLN A 85 1.49 0.26 12.29
N LEU A 86 1.25 -0.12 11.04
CA LEU A 86 0.01 -0.82 10.66
C LEU A 86 0.00 -2.25 11.18
N LEU A 87 1.11 -2.99 11.10
CA LEU A 87 1.22 -4.33 11.67
C LEU A 87 0.93 -4.33 13.17
N GLN A 88 1.45 -3.34 13.90
CA GLN A 88 1.20 -3.21 15.34
C GLN A 88 -0.25 -2.81 15.63
N ARG A 89 -0.83 -1.87 14.86
CA ARG A 89 -2.20 -1.41 15.06
C ARG A 89 -3.23 -2.51 14.78
N HIS A 90 -2.99 -3.33 13.77
CA HIS A 90 -3.88 -4.41 13.33
C HIS A 90 -3.37 -5.79 13.76
N ALA A 91 -2.61 -5.85 14.86
CA ALA A 91 -1.93 -7.06 15.31
C ALA A 91 -2.87 -8.20 15.68
N ASP A 92 -4.14 -7.92 15.96
CA ASP A 92 -5.20 -8.89 16.29
C ASP A 92 -6.12 -9.23 15.11
N ASN A 93 -5.98 -8.53 13.98
CA ASN A 93 -6.79 -8.76 12.79
C ASN A 93 -6.05 -9.69 11.82
N CYS A 94 -6.41 -10.98 11.83
CA CYS A 94 -5.76 -12.00 11.01
C CYS A 94 -5.72 -11.66 9.51
N LEU A 95 -6.83 -11.18 8.94
CA LEU A 95 -6.89 -10.83 7.52
C LEU A 95 -5.94 -9.67 7.21
N VAL A 96 -6.05 -8.56 7.95
CA VAL A 96 -5.22 -7.37 7.72
C VAL A 96 -3.75 -7.67 7.93
N HIS A 97 -3.41 -8.40 8.99
CA HIS A 97 -2.03 -8.78 9.28
C HIS A 97 -1.43 -9.65 8.17
N THR A 98 -2.19 -10.65 7.67
CA THR A 98 -1.73 -11.54 6.59
C THR A 98 -1.48 -10.76 5.31
N GLU A 99 -2.42 -9.92 4.91
CA GLU A 99 -2.31 -9.11 3.68
C GLU A 99 -1.17 -8.09 3.78
N LEU A 100 -0.99 -7.44 4.94
CA LEU A 100 0.16 -6.56 5.18
C LEU A 100 1.48 -7.33 5.08
N MET A 101 1.60 -8.52 5.67
CA MET A 101 2.83 -9.32 5.61
C MET A 101 3.17 -9.76 4.17
N LEU A 102 2.16 -10.12 3.37
CA LEU A 102 2.34 -10.45 1.95
C LEU A 102 2.81 -9.22 1.16
N LEU A 103 2.11 -8.09 1.33
CA LEU A 103 2.48 -6.81 0.72
C LEU A 103 3.92 -6.41 1.09
N GLY A 104 4.26 -6.48 2.37
CA GLY A 104 5.59 -6.13 2.88
C GLY A 104 6.69 -7.02 2.33
N THR A 105 6.43 -8.32 2.17
CA THR A 105 7.39 -9.25 1.55
C THR A 105 7.61 -8.92 0.07
N ARG A 106 6.53 -8.72 -0.69
CA ARG A 106 6.60 -8.41 -2.12
C ARG A 106 7.30 -7.08 -2.40
N ASN A 107 7.11 -6.11 -1.52
CA ASN A 107 7.61 -4.75 -1.68
C ASN A 107 8.88 -4.46 -0.85
N GLU A 108 9.49 -5.51 -0.29
CA GLU A 108 10.76 -5.46 0.45
C GLU A 108 10.74 -4.49 1.67
N LEU A 109 9.59 -4.39 2.34
CA LEU A 109 9.42 -3.53 3.51
C LEU A 109 10.04 -4.18 4.75
N MET A 110 11.07 -3.53 5.31
CA MET A 110 11.75 -4.04 6.49
C MET A 110 10.86 -4.00 7.73
N LEU A 111 10.74 -5.14 8.41
CA LEU A 111 10.18 -5.22 9.75
C LEU A 111 11.15 -4.64 10.78
N ASP A 112 10.63 -3.93 11.78
CA ASP A 112 11.37 -3.58 12.99
C ASP A 112 11.34 -4.72 14.03
N ALA A 113 12.04 -4.53 15.16
CA ALA A 113 12.16 -5.58 16.18
C ALA A 113 10.80 -5.93 16.81
N ASP A 114 9.96 -4.92 17.03
CA ASP A 114 8.67 -5.08 17.71
C ASP A 114 7.67 -5.82 16.81
N SER A 115 7.61 -5.45 15.53
CA SER A 115 6.74 -6.09 14.55
C SER A 115 7.13 -7.53 14.26
N ARG A 116 8.43 -7.87 14.29
CA ARG A 116 8.89 -9.27 14.20
C ARG A 116 8.50 -10.11 15.40
N ALA A 117 8.33 -9.49 16.56
CA ALA A 117 7.94 -10.17 17.79
C ALA A 117 6.41 -10.35 17.93
N LEU A 118 5.62 -9.77 17.01
CA LEU A 118 4.17 -9.90 17.05
C LEU A 118 3.75 -11.37 16.95
N PRO A 119 2.83 -11.83 17.81
CA PRO A 119 2.28 -13.18 17.70
C PRO A 119 1.47 -13.31 16.41
N ASN A 120 1.43 -14.50 15.81
CA ASN A 120 0.59 -14.75 14.64
C ASN A 120 -0.91 -14.64 15.06
N PRO A 121 -1.68 -13.66 14.53
CA PRO A 121 -3.09 -13.50 14.88
C PRO A 121 -4.02 -14.54 14.26
N CYS A 122 -3.52 -15.35 13.32
CA CYS A 122 -4.30 -16.36 12.63
C CYS A 122 -4.20 -17.71 13.36
N PRO A 123 -5.25 -18.15 14.09
CA PRO A 123 -5.25 -19.47 14.69
C PRO A 123 -5.15 -20.54 13.59
N ARG A 124 -4.29 -21.54 13.82
CA ARG A 124 -4.13 -22.64 12.86
C ARG A 124 -5.45 -23.43 12.75
N GLY A 125 -6.01 -23.50 11.55
CA GLY A 125 -7.11 -24.42 11.22
C GLY A 125 -8.50 -23.82 11.05
N MET A 126 -8.63 -22.53 10.70
CA MET A 126 -9.87 -22.00 10.11
C MET A 126 -9.79 -21.99 8.59
#